data_AF-A0A1H4GJ96-F1
#
_entry.id   AF-A0A1H4GJ96-F1
#
_cell.length_a   1.000
_cell.length_b   1.000
_cell.length_c   1.000
_cell.angle_alpha   90.00
_cell.angle_beta   90.00
_cell.angle_gamma   90.00
#
_symmetry.space_group_name_H-M   'P 1'
#
loop_
_entity.id
_entity.type
_entity.pdbx_description
1 polymer ?
#
loop_
_entity_poly.entity_id
_entity_poly.type
_entity_poly.pdbx_seq_one_letter_code
_entity_poly.pdbx_strand_id
1 'polypeptide(L)' 'MIIQETVIIEGYVDEMKFSKPVLLSYNPDSATPEQALISFYGSQARNFEELAIQRGWQDAYWTYPAYYEMVI' A
#
# COMPACT_ATOMS: atom_id res chain seq x y z
N MET A 1 -0.86 5.76 19.42
CA MET A 1 -1.70 4.53 19.51
C MET A 1 -1.42 3.71 18.27
N ILE A 2 -1.13 2.40 18.32
CA ILE A 2 -0.95 1.64 17.07
C ILE A 2 -2.31 1.33 16.47
N ILE A 3 -2.49 1.66 15.20
CA ILE A 3 -3.68 1.31 14.43
C ILE A 3 -3.34 0.21 13.42
N GLN A 4 -4.36 -0.49 12.97
CA GLN A 4 -4.27 -1.44 11.87
C GLN A 4 -5.28 -1.06 10.79
N GLU A 5 -4.83 -1.01 9.56
CA GLU A 5 -5.69 -0.72 8.41
C GLU A 5 -5.22 -1.47 7.18
N THR A 6 -6.16 -1.79 6.28
CA THR A 6 -5.83 -2.47 5.02
C THR A 6 -5.73 -1.45 3.91
N VAL A 7 -4.67 -1.55 3.10
CA VAL A 7 -4.58 -0.87 1.80
C VAL A 7 -4.56 -1.91 0.70
N ILE A 8 -5.00 -1.55 -0.49
CA ILE A 8 -4.94 -2.38 -1.70
C ILE A 8 -3.90 -1.75 -2.61
N ILE A 9 -2.93 -2.55 -3.06
CA ILE A 9 -1.98 -2.16 -4.10
C ILE A 9 -2.42 -2.81 -5.40
N GLU A 10 -2.56 -2.02 -6.45
CA GLU A 10 -2.86 -2.49 -7.80
C GLU A 10 -1.78 -2.00 -8.76
N GLY A 11 -1.56 -2.76 -9.83
CA GLY A 11 -0.58 -2.42 -10.86
C GLY A 11 -0.32 -3.62 -11.76
N TYR A 12 0.82 -3.59 -12.45
CA TYR A 12 1.29 -4.67 -13.31
C TYR A 12 2.68 -5.13 -12.88
N VAL A 13 2.95 -6.42 -13.03
CA VAL A 13 4.27 -7.03 -12.90
C VAL A 13 4.43 -8.02 -14.06
N ASP A 14 5.50 -7.90 -14.85
CA ASP A 14 5.71 -8.73 -16.05
C ASP A 14 4.47 -8.79 -16.97
N GLU A 15 3.86 -7.63 -17.26
CA GLU A 15 2.63 -7.47 -18.04
C GLU A 15 1.36 -8.10 -17.43
N MET A 16 1.47 -8.73 -16.24
CA MET A 16 0.34 -9.30 -15.52
C MET A 16 -0.22 -8.31 -14.50
N LYS A 17 -1.52 -8.02 -14.59
CA LYS A 17 -2.22 -7.19 -13.59
C LYS A 17 -2.25 -7.92 -12.24
N PHE A 18 -1.94 -7.20 -11.17
CA PHE A 18 -2.10 -7.68 -9.80
C PHE A 18 -2.97 -6.73 -8.97
N SER A 19 -3.58 -7.30 -7.93
CA SER A 19 -4.26 -6.58 -6.85
C SER A 19 -3.93 -7.29 -5.55
N LYS A 20 -3.36 -6.58 -4.58
CA LYS A 20 -2.84 -7.16 -3.34
C LYS A 20 -3.29 -6.35 -2.13
N PRO A 21 -4.13 -6.92 -1.24
CA PRO A 21 -4.40 -6.32 0.05
C PRO A 21 -3.18 -6.45 0.97
N VAL A 22 -2.87 -5.38 1.69
CA VAL A 22 -1.78 -5.29 2.66
C VAL A 22 -2.33 -4.72 3.96
N LEU A 23 -2.19 -5.48 5.05
CA LEU A 23 -2.53 -5.02 6.39
C LEU A 23 -1.35 -4.24 6.97
N LEU A 24 -1.51 -2.94 7.10
CA LEU A 24 -0.55 -2.05 7.73
C LEU A 24 -0.79 -1.99 9.23
N SER A 25 0.29 -1.79 9.98
CA SER A 25 0.27 -1.59 11.42
C SER A 25 1.28 -0.50 11.78
N TYR A 26 0.80 0.67 12.20
CA TYR A 26 1.67 1.82 12.47
C TYR A 26 1.06 2.80 13.48
N ASN A 27 1.89 3.72 14.00
CA ASN A 27 1.43 4.83 14.83
C ASN A 27 1.10 6.03 13.93
N PRO A 28 -0.16 6.47 13.81
CA PRO A 28 -0.52 7.59 12.93
C PRO A 28 0.06 8.91 13.42
N ASP A 29 0.43 9.00 14.71
CA ASP A 29 1.12 10.17 15.28
C ASP A 29 2.59 10.26 14.84
N SER A 30 3.16 9.20 14.25
CA SER A 30 4.60 9.11 13.94
C SER A 30 4.91 8.72 12.50
N ALA A 31 3.98 8.10 11.77
CA ALA A 31 4.17 7.67 10.40
C ALA A 31 2.88 7.84 9.59
N THR A 32 3.03 8.02 8.29
CA THR A 32 1.91 7.98 7.33
C THR A 32 1.63 6.55 6.87
N PRO A 33 0.44 6.25 6.31
CA PRO A 33 0.17 4.95 5.71
C PRO A 33 1.18 4.58 4.62
N GLU A 34 1.62 5.54 3.81
CA GLU A 34 2.65 5.30 2.80
C GLU A 34 4.01 4.92 3.42
N GLN A 35 4.43 5.59 4.50
CA GLN A 35 5.65 5.22 5.23
C GLN A 35 5.53 3.83 5.87
N ALA A 36 4.35 3.51 6.41
CA ALA A 36 4.06 2.18 6.93
C ALA A 36 4.08 1.11 5.82
N LEU A 37 3.61 1.44 4.61
CA LEU A 37 3.64 0.58 3.43
C LEU A 37 5.07 0.30 2.96
N ILE A 38 5.90 1.34 2.87
CA ILE A 38 7.34 1.21 2.55
C ILE A 38 8.03 0.31 3.59
N SER A 39 7.74 0.55 4.89
CA SER A 39 8.28 -0.23 6.00
C SER A 39 7.81 -1.68 5.98
N PHE A 40 6.55 -1.95 5.63
CA PHE A 40 6.00 -3.30 5.47
C PHE A 40 6.80 -4.12 4.45
N TYR A 41 7.26 -3.47 3.38
CA TYR A 41 8.13 -4.08 2.38
C TYR A 41 9.62 -4.07 2.74
N GLY A 42 10.01 -3.60 3.94
CA GLY A 42 11.41 -3.49 4.36
C GLY A 42 12.26 -2.62 3.43
N SER A 43 11.63 -1.67 2.73
CA SER A 43 12.28 -0.82 1.74
C SER A 43 12.81 0.47 2.39
N GLN A 44 13.81 1.07 1.74
CA GLN A 44 14.33 2.42 2.05
C GLN A 44 13.83 3.47 1.04
N ALA A 45 12.80 3.15 0.25
CA ALA A 45 12.16 4.09 -0.66
C ALA A 45 11.63 5.31 0.09
N ARG A 46 11.66 6.47 -0.55
CA ARG A 46 11.17 7.74 0.03
C ARG A 46 9.67 7.94 -0.11
N ASN A 47 9.10 7.31 -1.12
CA ASN A 47 7.67 7.38 -1.46
C ASN A 47 7.24 6.08 -2.16
N PHE A 48 5.95 5.96 -2.45
CA PHE A 48 5.41 4.77 -3.11
C PHE A 48 5.93 4.57 -4.54
N GLU A 49 6.21 5.63 -5.29
CA GLU A 49 6.74 5.54 -6.66
C GLU A 49 8.12 4.87 -6.68
N GLU A 50 9.03 5.26 -5.79
CA GLU A 50 10.33 4.61 -5.63
C GLU A 50 10.18 3.14 -5.19
N LEU A 51 9.21 2.84 -4.31
CA LEU A 51 8.90 1.47 -3.92
C LEU A 51 8.42 0.65 -5.11
N ALA A 52 7.53 1.19 -5.94
CA ALA A 52 7.01 0.54 -7.14
C ALA A 52 8.15 0.20 -8.12
N ILE A 53 9.07 1.14 -8.36
CA ILE A 53 10.28 0.91 -9.18
C ILE A 53 11.13 -0.21 -8.60
N GLN A 54 11.42 -0.22 -7.30
CA GLN A 54 12.22 -1.27 -6.64
C GLN A 54 11.56 -2.65 -6.74
N ARG A 55 10.23 -2.70 -6.81
CA ARG A 55 9.45 -3.93 -6.89
C ARG A 55 9.15 -4.37 -8.32
N GLY A 56 9.54 -3.59 -9.33
CA GLY A 56 9.22 -3.86 -10.73
C GLY A 56 7.73 -3.71 -11.03
N TRP A 57 7.01 -2.91 -10.25
CA TRP A 57 5.59 -2.65 -10.48
C TRP A 57 5.41 -1.49 -11.45
N GLN A 58 4.58 -1.69 -12.46
CA GLN A 58 4.22 -0.70 -13.48
C GLN A 58 2.79 -0.21 -13.29
N ASP A 59 2.53 1.05 -13.61
CA ASP A 59 1.23 1.73 -13.42
C ASP A 59 0.60 1.45 -12.05
N ALA A 60 1.46 1.38 -11.04
CA ALA A 60 1.08 0.96 -9.71
C ALA A 60 0.51 2.12 -8.90
N TYR A 61 -0.52 1.83 -8.12
CA TYR A 61 -1.08 2.75 -7.13
C TYR A 61 -1.54 1.95 -5.92
N TRP A 62 -1.69 2.64 -4.79
CA TRP A 62 -2.33 2.10 -3.61
C TRP A 62 -3.58 2.90 -3.26
N THR A 63 -4.59 2.22 -2.74
CA THR A 63 -5.86 2.83 -2.32
C THR A 63 -6.36 2.16 -1.05
N TYR A 64 -7.31 2.79 -0.37
CA TYR A 64 -8.06 2.11 0.68
C TYR A 64 -9.10 1.19 0.07
N PRO A 65 -9.40 0.04 0.70
CA PRO A 65 -10.57 -0.74 0.31
C PRO A 65 -11.77 0.18 0.34
N ALA A 66 -12.44 0.33 -0.80
CA ALA A 66 -13.75 0.94 -0.83
C ALA A 66 -14.68 0.03 -0.03
N TYR A 67 -14.86 0.32 1.25
CA TYR A 67 -16.02 -0.15 1.97
C TYR A 67 -17.20 0.53 1.29
N TYR A 68 -17.78 -0.12 0.28
CA TYR A 68 -19.17 0.12 -0.02
C TYR A 68 -19.86 -0.10 1.31
N GLU A 69 -20.30 0.99 1.95
CA GLU A 69 -21.38 0.91 2.90
C GLU A 69 -22.46 0.13 2.16
N MET A 70 -22.60 -1.15 2.49
CA MET A 70 -23.83 -1.86 2.18
C MET A 70 -24.87 -1.12 3.01
N VAL A 71 -25.45 -0.09 2.41
CA VAL A 71 -26.70 0.51 2.84
C VAL A 71 -27.71 -0.61 2.63
N ILE A 72 -27.92 -1.39 3.68
CA ILE A 72 -29.02 -2.37 3.79
C ILE A 72 -30.26 -1.60 4.22
#